data_AF-A0A2V8GVP0-F1
#
_entry.id   AF-A0A2V8GVP0-F1
#
_cell.length_a   1.000
_cell.length_b   1.000
_cell.length_c   1.000
_cell.angle_alpha   90.00
_cell.angle_beta   90.00
_cell.angle_gamma   90.00
#
_symmetry.space_group_name_H-M   'P 1'
#
loop_
_entity.id
_entity.type
_entity.pdbx_description
1 polymer ?
#
loop_
_entity_poly.entity_id
_entity_poly.type
_entity_poly.pdbx_seq_one_letter_code
_entity_poly.pdbx_strand_id
1 'polypeptide(L)'
;MEVRVLRLGRDSRLSRIIHLVETAQARRAPVQSFVDRFARIYTPVVLVLAVMVAAVPPLVAGAAVATWVYRALVLLVIACPCALVISTPVSIVAALSSAARHGVLIKGGAYLERLASIRMVAFDKTGTLTKGQLTVTDVAAVGRATALDVIRLAAAVEARSAHPVAAAISRHAQALVTDLPVVRHFASLPGMGAEGEVEGRRVAIGNERYFESLRVALPAPWPQADRLRGEGKSLVFVAAGGTTLGAIAVADRPRETARETIELLRSQHVKSVAMLTGDHEQTAAAIARELNVDEYHAALLPERKQAMVESMRARHGALMMVGDGVNDAPALAAADVGVAMGAAGSDAALETADVALMSDELLKLPYALRLSRATMRNVRTNVAISLCLKAAFLALAIAGMATLWMAVLADMGATVVVVANALRLLRAR
;
A
#
# COMPACT_ATOMS: atom_id res chain seq x y z
N MET A 1 23.89 -13.10 26.05
CA MET A 1 24.19 -13.32 24.61
C MET A 1 25.33 -12.37 24.28
N GLU A 2 26.50 -12.92 23.95
CA GLU A 2 27.63 -12.11 23.45
C GLU A 2 27.54 -12.03 21.93
N VAL A 3 27.68 -10.84 21.36
CA VAL A 3 27.53 -10.61 19.92
C VAL A 3 28.77 -9.89 19.40
N ARG A 4 29.42 -10.45 18.37
CA ARG A 4 30.55 -9.81 17.71
C ARG A 4 30.05 -8.78 16.71
N VAL A 5 30.38 -7.51 16.94
CA VAL A 5 30.04 -6.42 16.02
C VAL A 5 30.83 -6.58 14.73
N LEU A 6 30.15 -6.92 13.63
CA LEU A 6 30.76 -7.05 12.30
C LEU A 6 30.90 -5.69 11.59
N ARG A 7 30.03 -4.72 11.94
CA ARG A 7 29.99 -3.37 11.33
C ARG A 7 29.55 -2.33 12.35
N LEU A 8 30.12 -1.14 12.25
CA LEU A 8 29.73 0.03 13.06
C LEU A 8 28.31 0.50 12.69
N GLY A 9 27.66 1.25 13.58
CA GLY A 9 26.26 1.71 13.38
C GLY A 9 26.02 2.41 12.05
N ARG A 10 26.98 3.23 11.59
CA ARG A 10 26.97 3.92 10.29
C ARG A 10 27.05 3.00 9.06
N ASP A 11 27.57 1.78 9.22
CA ASP A 11 27.73 0.80 8.14
C ASP A 11 26.75 -0.38 8.29
N SER A 12 25.83 -0.27 9.25
CA SER A 12 24.81 -1.27 9.54
C SER A 12 23.78 -1.36 8.42
N ARG A 13 23.06 -2.49 8.37
CA ARG A 13 21.94 -2.66 7.43
C ARG A 13 20.85 -1.60 7.65
N LEU A 14 20.59 -1.23 8.91
CA LEU A 14 19.60 -0.21 9.24
C LEU A 14 20.02 1.17 8.68
N SER A 15 21.29 1.54 8.83
CA SER A 15 21.79 2.81 8.28
C SER A 15 21.70 2.87 6.75
N ARG A 16 21.92 1.75 6.05
CA ARG A 16 21.68 1.67 4.60
C ARG A 16 20.20 1.86 4.25
N ILE A 17 19.28 1.23 4.99
CA ILE A 17 17.83 1.39 4.77
C ILE A 17 17.44 2.86 4.94
N ILE A 18 17.91 3.53 6.00
CA ILE A 18 17.65 4.95 6.25
C ILE A 18 18.16 5.80 5.07
N HIS A 19 19.43 5.60 4.67
CA HIS A 19 20.01 6.35 3.54
C HIS A 19 19.25 6.11 2.22
N LEU A 20 18.78 4.89 1.95
CA LEU A 20 17.97 4.58 0.77
C LEU A 20 16.63 5.31 0.80
N VAL A 21 15.96 5.33 1.95
CA VAL A 21 14.69 6.05 2.15
C VAL A 21 14.90 7.55 1.94
N GLU A 22 15.92 8.16 2.56
CA GLU A 22 16.25 9.58 2.40
C GLU A 22 16.55 9.93 0.95
N THR A 23 17.35 9.11 0.26
CA THR A 23 17.68 9.32 -1.16
C THR A 23 16.44 9.20 -2.05
N ALA A 24 15.55 8.24 -1.78
CA ALA A 24 14.31 8.06 -2.52
C ALA A 24 13.35 9.25 -2.32
N GLN A 25 13.22 9.73 -1.09
CA GLN A 25 12.41 10.91 -0.77
C GLN A 25 12.98 12.19 -1.42
N ALA A 26 14.31 12.38 -1.40
CA ALA A 26 14.97 13.54 -1.99
C ALA A 26 14.85 13.59 -3.52
N ARG A 27 14.80 12.44 -4.21
CA ARG A 27 14.59 12.35 -5.67
C ARG A 27 13.15 12.62 -6.08
N ARG A 28 12.21 12.64 -5.14
CA ARG A 28 10.79 12.81 -5.42
C ARG A 28 10.49 14.27 -5.72
N ALA A 29 9.86 14.54 -6.87
CA ALA A 29 9.40 15.89 -7.19
C ALA A 29 8.44 16.41 -6.11
N PRO A 30 8.54 17.69 -5.71
CA PRO A 30 7.69 18.27 -4.66
C PRO A 30 6.22 18.09 -5.00
N VAL A 31 5.41 17.74 -4.00
CA VAL A 31 3.98 17.52 -4.23
C VAL A 31 3.28 18.87 -4.30
N GLN A 32 3.09 19.37 -5.52
CA GLN A 32 2.36 20.62 -5.76
C GLN A 32 0.85 20.34 -5.87
N SER A 33 0.04 21.09 -5.12
CA SER A 33 -1.42 20.99 -5.18
C SER A 33 -1.96 21.49 -6.52
N PHE A 34 -3.16 21.05 -6.88
CA PHE A 34 -3.86 21.56 -8.07
C PHE A 34 -4.03 23.09 -8.04
N VAL A 35 -4.35 23.66 -6.87
CA VAL A 35 -4.60 25.10 -6.71
C VAL A 35 -3.35 25.92 -7.01
N ASP A 36 -2.19 25.49 -6.50
CA ASP A 36 -0.93 26.20 -6.74
C ASP A 36 -0.58 26.23 -8.23
N ARG A 37 -0.86 25.12 -8.93
CA ARG A 37 -0.60 25.01 -10.38
C ARG A 37 -1.55 25.91 -11.18
N PHE A 38 -2.82 25.95 -10.78
CA PHE A 38 -3.81 26.83 -11.38
C PHE A 38 -3.45 28.31 -11.18
N ALA A 39 -3.14 28.72 -9.94
CA ALA A 39 -2.82 30.10 -9.59
C ALA A 39 -1.59 30.62 -10.37
N ARG A 40 -0.58 29.77 -10.59
CA ARG A 40 0.64 30.11 -11.35
C ARG A 40 0.33 30.53 -12.79
N ILE A 41 -0.73 30.01 -13.40
CA ILE A 41 -1.13 30.33 -14.78
C ILE A 41 -2.22 31.40 -14.79
N TYR A 42 -3.21 31.29 -13.90
CA TYR A 42 -4.39 32.15 -13.90
C TYR A 42 -4.06 33.61 -13.55
N THR A 43 -3.28 33.83 -12.48
CA THR A 43 -2.94 35.18 -11.99
C THR A 43 -2.24 36.04 -13.04
N PRO A 44 -1.15 35.59 -13.72
CA PRO A 44 -0.51 36.41 -14.74
C PRO A 44 -1.41 36.66 -15.95
N VAL A 45 -2.24 35.69 -16.36
CA VAL A 45 -3.17 35.86 -17.49
C VAL A 45 -4.19 36.97 -17.21
N VAL A 46 -4.80 36.95 -16.01
CA VAL A 46 -5.76 37.98 -15.59
C VAL A 46 -5.12 39.35 -15.49
N LEU A 47 -3.89 39.43 -14.95
CA LEU A 47 -3.16 40.69 -14.84
C LEU A 47 -2.84 41.29 -16.22
N VAL A 48 -2.34 40.48 -17.15
CA VAL A 48 -2.08 40.92 -18.53
C VAL A 48 -3.36 41.40 -19.19
N LEU A 49 -4.47 40.66 -19.03
CA LEU A 49 -5.77 41.06 -19.57
C LEU A 49 -6.24 42.40 -19.00
N ALA A 50 -6.08 42.63 -17.70
CA ALA A 50 -6.44 43.89 -17.06
C ALA A 50 -5.60 45.07 -17.59
N VAL A 51 -4.29 44.89 -17.75
CA VAL A 51 -3.41 45.90 -18.37
C VAL A 51 -3.83 46.19 -19.81
N MET A 52 -4.15 45.15 -20.59
CA MET A 52 -4.62 45.31 -21.97
C MET A 52 -5.95 46.09 -22.03
N VAL A 53 -6.90 45.80 -21.13
CA VAL A 53 -8.17 46.53 -21.04
C VAL A 53 -7.97 47.99 -20.64
N ALA A 54 -7.01 48.27 -19.76
CA ALA A 54 -6.68 49.64 -19.36
C ALA A 54 -5.99 50.45 -20.47
N ALA A 55 -5.13 49.80 -21.28
CA ALA A 55 -4.25 50.49 -22.22
C ALA A 55 -4.78 50.56 -23.67
N VAL A 56 -5.36 49.48 -24.19
CA VAL A 56 -5.68 49.38 -25.63
C VAL A 56 -6.74 50.40 -26.07
N PRO A 57 -7.90 50.54 -25.41
CA PRO A 57 -8.95 51.45 -25.88
C PRO A 57 -8.57 52.94 -25.82
N PRO A 58 -7.87 53.45 -24.79
CA PRO A 58 -7.34 54.80 -24.81
C PRO A 58 -6.31 55.04 -25.92
N LEU A 59 -5.42 54.07 -26.17
CA LEU A 59 -4.34 54.19 -27.18
C LEU A 59 -4.85 54.12 -28.63
N VAL A 60 -5.85 53.28 -28.91
CA VAL A 60 -6.34 53.03 -30.28
C VAL A 60 -7.54 53.90 -30.63
N ALA A 61 -8.44 54.14 -29.67
CA ALA A 61 -9.73 54.80 -29.92
C ALA A 61 -9.87 56.17 -29.22
N GLY A 62 -8.82 56.68 -28.57
CA GLY A 62 -8.85 57.98 -27.87
C GLY A 62 -9.82 58.03 -26.69
N ALA A 63 -10.22 56.87 -26.16
CA ALA A 63 -11.22 56.79 -25.11
C ALA A 63 -10.69 57.27 -23.74
N ALA A 64 -11.60 57.71 -22.87
CA ALA A 64 -11.24 58.28 -21.56
C ALA A 64 -10.46 57.28 -20.68
N VAL A 65 -9.23 57.65 -20.33
CA VAL A 65 -8.30 56.81 -19.52
C VAL A 65 -8.95 56.39 -18.19
N ALA A 66 -9.58 57.32 -17.48
CA ALA A 66 -10.21 57.05 -16.19
C ALA A 66 -11.28 55.95 -16.28
N THR A 67 -12.06 55.92 -17.36
CA THR A 67 -13.11 54.92 -17.57
C THR A 67 -12.53 53.53 -17.79
N TRP A 68 -11.47 53.40 -18.59
CA TRP A 68 -10.87 52.10 -18.91
C TRP A 68 -9.99 51.56 -17.80
N VAL A 69 -9.33 52.44 -17.02
CA VAL A 69 -8.69 52.08 -15.76
C VAL A 69 -9.73 51.56 -14.75
N TYR A 70 -10.86 52.25 -14.59
CA TYR A 70 -11.95 51.77 -13.74
C TYR A 70 -12.48 50.39 -14.19
N ARG A 71 -12.67 50.18 -15.49
CA ARG A 71 -13.10 48.89 -16.05
C ARG A 71 -12.06 47.78 -15.83
N ALA A 72 -10.77 48.09 -15.93
CA ALA A 72 -9.71 47.13 -15.62
C ALA A 72 -9.69 46.74 -14.13
N LEU A 73 -9.92 47.70 -13.22
CA LEU A 73 -10.07 47.41 -11.80
C LEU A 73 -11.30 46.54 -11.51
N VAL A 74 -12.45 46.83 -12.15
CA VAL A 74 -13.66 46.00 -12.06
C VAL A 74 -13.39 44.58 -12.57
N LEU A 75 -12.67 44.43 -13.70
CA LEU A 75 -12.27 43.13 -14.22
C LEU A 75 -11.41 42.35 -13.20
N LEU A 76 -10.43 42.99 -12.58
CA LEU A 76 -9.59 42.35 -11.55
C LEU A 76 -10.43 41.85 -10.37
N VAL A 77 -11.42 42.63 -9.93
CA VAL A 77 -12.34 42.22 -8.86
C VAL A 77 -13.19 41.02 -9.29
N ILE A 78 -13.77 41.05 -10.49
CA ILE A 78 -14.58 39.94 -11.03
C ILE A 78 -13.74 38.68 -11.23
N ALA A 79 -12.47 38.83 -11.60
CA ALA A 79 -11.57 37.72 -11.84
C ALA A 79 -11.11 37.01 -10.56
N CYS A 80 -11.35 37.59 -9.37
CA CYS A 80 -10.97 36.97 -8.10
C CYS A 80 -11.63 35.58 -7.95
N PRO A 81 -10.86 34.48 -7.86
CA PRO A 81 -11.43 33.14 -7.91
C PRO A 81 -11.79 32.57 -6.54
N CYS A 82 -12.57 33.30 -5.73
CA CYS A 82 -12.84 32.95 -4.33
C CYS A 82 -13.43 31.53 -4.19
N ALA A 83 -14.49 31.22 -4.96
CA ALA A 83 -15.13 29.91 -4.91
C ALA A 83 -14.18 28.75 -5.30
N LEU A 84 -13.30 28.98 -6.29
CA LEU A 84 -12.35 27.98 -6.75
C LEU A 84 -11.23 27.74 -5.74
N VAL A 85 -10.70 28.82 -5.15
CA VAL A 85 -9.63 28.76 -4.14
C VAL A 85 -10.12 28.06 -2.88
N ILE A 86 -11.35 28.32 -2.44
CA ILE A 86 -11.92 27.69 -1.23
C ILE A 86 -12.38 26.25 -1.50
N SER A 87 -12.87 25.95 -2.71
CA SER A 87 -13.43 24.63 -3.00
C SER A 87 -12.44 23.50 -2.77
N THR A 88 -11.17 23.66 -3.16
CA THR A 88 -10.21 22.54 -3.13
C THR A 88 -9.83 22.16 -1.69
N PRO A 89 -9.43 23.10 -0.81
CA PRO A 89 -9.20 22.80 0.61
C PRO A 89 -10.41 22.16 1.30
N VAL A 90 -11.62 22.65 1.03
CA VAL A 90 -12.84 22.10 1.66
C VAL A 90 -13.10 20.66 1.18
N SER A 91 -12.98 20.37 -0.12
CA SER A 91 -13.13 19.01 -0.63
C SER A 91 -12.06 18.06 -0.10
N ILE A 92 -10.81 18.54 0.02
CA ILE A 92 -9.71 17.78 0.58
C ILE A 92 -9.97 17.47 2.06
N VAL A 93 -10.28 18.47 2.88
CA VAL A 93 -10.54 18.28 4.32
C VAL A 93 -11.72 17.33 4.52
N ALA A 94 -12.82 17.52 3.78
CA ALA A 94 -13.98 16.63 3.84
C ALA A 94 -13.60 15.16 3.50
N ALA A 95 -12.75 14.96 2.50
CA ALA A 95 -12.27 13.64 2.12
C ALA A 95 -11.30 13.04 3.16
N LEU A 96 -10.34 13.82 3.67
CA LEU A 96 -9.42 13.37 4.73
C LEU A 96 -10.19 12.98 6.00
N SER A 97 -11.19 13.77 6.40
CA SER A 97 -12.07 13.44 7.53
C SER A 97 -12.93 12.20 7.26
N SER A 98 -13.34 11.96 6.01
CA SER A 98 -14.04 10.73 5.65
C SER A 98 -13.11 9.51 5.70
N ALA A 99 -11.91 9.63 5.15
CA ALA A 99 -10.89 8.59 5.15
C ALA A 99 -10.52 8.17 6.58
N ALA A 100 -10.24 9.15 7.45
CA ALA A 100 -9.88 8.90 8.84
C ALA A 100 -11.00 8.17 9.60
N ARG A 101 -12.27 8.55 9.38
CA ARG A 101 -13.43 7.87 9.98
C ARG A 101 -13.60 6.42 9.52
N HIS A 102 -13.09 6.06 8.34
CA HIS A 102 -13.06 4.70 7.83
C HIS A 102 -11.70 4.01 8.04
N GLY A 103 -10.86 4.57 8.91
CA GLY A 103 -9.57 3.99 9.30
C GLY A 103 -8.51 4.00 8.20
N VAL A 104 -8.53 5.02 7.33
CA VAL A 104 -7.49 5.33 6.34
C VAL A 104 -6.92 6.71 6.64
N LEU A 105 -5.65 6.76 7.03
CA LEU A 105 -4.94 8.01 7.30
C LEU A 105 -4.16 8.43 6.07
N ILE A 106 -4.35 9.67 5.61
CA ILE A 106 -3.63 10.23 4.47
C ILE A 106 -2.90 11.47 4.98
N LYS A 107 -1.57 11.54 4.82
CA LYS A 107 -0.75 12.61 5.42
C LYS A 107 -1.09 14.03 4.93
N GLY A 108 -1.74 14.16 3.78
CA GLY A 108 -2.16 15.46 3.26
C GLY A 108 -2.91 15.38 1.94
N GLY A 109 -3.53 16.50 1.55
CA GLY A 109 -4.31 16.60 0.31
C GLY A 109 -3.52 16.29 -0.95
N ALA A 110 -2.24 16.65 -0.96
CA ALA A 110 -1.32 16.39 -2.06
C ALA A 110 -1.17 14.88 -2.37
N TYR A 111 -1.16 14.02 -1.33
CA TYR A 111 -1.15 12.56 -1.48
C TYR A 111 -2.50 12.00 -1.91
N LEU A 112 -3.60 12.61 -1.44
CA LEU A 112 -4.95 12.28 -1.92
C LEU A 112 -5.10 12.58 -3.42
N GLU A 113 -4.55 13.70 -3.90
CA GLU A 113 -4.52 14.03 -5.33
C GLU A 113 -3.71 13.01 -6.13
N ARG A 114 -2.52 12.60 -5.64
CA ARG A 114 -1.69 11.58 -6.28
C ARG A 114 -2.37 10.21 -6.30
N LEU A 115 -3.01 9.82 -5.20
CA LEU A 115 -3.74 8.57 -5.07
C LEU A 115 -4.84 8.46 -6.15
N ALA A 116 -5.51 9.57 -6.47
CA ALA A 116 -6.50 9.60 -7.55
C ALA A 116 -5.92 9.32 -8.96
N SER A 117 -4.62 9.56 -9.16
CA SER A 117 -3.92 9.40 -10.45
C SER A 117 -3.27 8.03 -10.65
N ILE A 118 -3.27 7.17 -9.64
CA ILE A 118 -2.64 5.84 -9.66
C ILE A 118 -3.20 4.98 -10.80
N ARG A 119 -2.27 4.36 -11.53
CA ARG A 119 -2.52 3.44 -12.65
C ARG A 119 -2.01 2.03 -12.41
N MET A 120 -1.04 1.86 -11.51
CA MET A 120 -0.46 0.56 -11.16
C MET A 120 -0.35 0.42 -9.64
N VAL A 121 -0.58 -0.80 -9.15
CA VAL A 121 -0.40 -1.12 -7.74
C VAL A 121 0.62 -2.26 -7.62
N ALA A 122 1.66 -2.04 -6.82
CA ALA A 122 2.61 -3.06 -6.43
C ALA A 122 2.36 -3.43 -4.96
N PHE A 123 2.27 -4.71 -4.67
CA PHE A 123 2.09 -5.23 -3.32
C PHE A 123 3.35 -5.95 -2.87
N ASP A 124 3.77 -5.74 -1.63
CA ASP A 124 4.56 -6.75 -0.95
C ASP A 124 3.71 -8.00 -0.69
N LYS A 125 4.37 -9.16 -0.59
CA LYS A 125 3.70 -10.42 -0.31
C LYS A 125 3.45 -10.60 1.19
N THR A 126 4.52 -10.61 1.99
CA THR A 126 4.48 -11.11 3.38
C THR A 126 3.85 -10.06 4.29
N GLY A 127 2.79 -10.42 5.01
CA GLY A 127 2.09 -9.50 5.91
C GLY A 127 1.16 -8.50 5.20
N THR A 128 1.30 -8.35 3.88
CA THR A 128 0.45 -7.49 3.04
C THR A 128 -0.62 -8.30 2.31
N LEU A 129 -0.29 -9.01 1.22
CA LEU A 129 -1.23 -9.90 0.53
C LEU A 129 -1.54 -11.16 1.35
N THR A 130 -0.60 -11.57 2.18
CA THR A 130 -0.74 -12.68 3.12
C THR A 130 -0.94 -12.20 4.54
N LYS A 131 -1.31 -13.13 5.44
CA LYS A 131 -1.49 -12.82 6.87
C LYS A 131 -0.15 -12.56 7.59
N GLY A 132 0.99 -12.87 6.97
CA GLY A 132 2.33 -12.70 7.57
C GLY A 132 2.61 -13.71 8.68
N GLN A 133 1.80 -14.77 8.76
CA GLN A 133 1.88 -15.80 9.79
C GLN A 133 1.86 -17.17 9.13
N LEU A 134 2.86 -17.99 9.45
CA LEU A 134 2.89 -19.37 8.99
C LEU A 134 1.72 -20.15 9.59
N THR A 135 1.09 -20.96 8.74
CA THR A 135 0.00 -21.86 9.10
C THR A 135 0.29 -23.24 8.53
N VAL A 136 -0.07 -24.28 9.28
CA VAL A 136 -0.07 -25.65 8.74
C VAL A 136 -1.19 -25.75 7.70
N THR A 137 -0.81 -26.13 6.49
CA THR A 137 -1.72 -26.25 5.35
C THR A 137 -2.11 -27.71 5.11
N ASP A 138 -1.13 -28.61 5.18
CA ASP A 138 -1.28 -30.02 4.88
C ASP A 138 -0.36 -30.86 5.75
N VAL A 139 -0.73 -32.11 5.96
CA VAL A 139 0.08 -33.11 6.64
C VAL A 139 0.11 -34.36 5.77
N ALA A 140 1.31 -34.75 5.34
CA ALA A 140 1.54 -35.96 4.58
C ALA A 140 2.17 -37.01 5.50
N ALA A 141 1.42 -38.07 5.83
CA ALA A 141 1.94 -39.17 6.64
C ALA A 141 2.50 -40.30 5.76
N VAL A 142 3.40 -41.10 6.32
CA VAL A 142 4.14 -42.16 5.63
C VAL A 142 3.93 -43.50 6.33
N GLY A 143 3.76 -44.56 5.54
CA GLY A 143 3.67 -45.93 6.04
C GLY A 143 2.41 -46.15 6.88
N ARG A 144 2.58 -46.53 8.15
CA ARG A 144 1.48 -46.79 9.09
C ARG A 144 1.12 -45.58 9.96
N ALA A 145 1.86 -44.47 9.85
CA ALA A 145 1.58 -43.28 10.63
C ALA A 145 0.34 -42.56 10.10
N THR A 146 -0.46 -42.00 10.99
CA THR A 146 -1.56 -41.10 10.63
C THR A 146 -1.09 -39.64 10.63
N ALA A 147 -1.85 -38.76 9.96
CA ALA A 147 -1.59 -37.32 10.04
C ALA A 147 -1.63 -36.80 11.50
N LEU A 148 -2.47 -37.40 12.34
CA LEU A 148 -2.56 -37.07 13.76
C LEU A 148 -1.28 -37.47 14.51
N ASP A 149 -0.70 -38.64 14.22
CA ASP A 149 0.57 -39.07 14.83
C ASP A 149 1.71 -38.11 14.50
N VAL A 150 1.78 -37.69 13.24
CA VAL A 150 2.77 -36.72 12.76
C VAL A 150 2.63 -35.39 13.49
N ILE A 151 1.41 -34.84 13.58
CA ILE A 151 1.16 -33.57 14.27
C ILE A 151 1.39 -33.68 15.78
N ARG A 152 0.94 -34.75 16.42
CA ARG A 152 1.06 -34.95 17.87
C ARG A 152 2.52 -34.95 18.29
N LEU A 153 3.35 -35.74 17.62
CA LEU A 153 4.79 -35.82 17.91
C LEU A 153 5.51 -34.52 17.50
N ALA A 154 5.09 -33.90 16.39
CA ALA A 154 5.68 -32.65 15.96
C ALA A 154 5.45 -31.52 16.97
N ALA A 155 4.19 -31.35 17.39
CA ALA A 155 3.78 -30.34 18.34
C ALA A 155 4.38 -30.55 19.73
N ALA A 156 4.58 -31.80 20.15
CA ALA A 156 5.26 -32.09 21.41
C ALA A 156 6.66 -31.47 21.44
N VAL A 157 7.51 -31.79 20.46
CA VAL A 157 8.89 -31.27 20.38
C VAL A 157 8.89 -29.76 20.13
N GLU A 158 8.04 -29.25 19.25
CA GLU A 158 7.98 -27.82 18.90
C GLU A 158 7.37 -26.94 19.99
N ALA A 159 6.69 -27.50 21.00
CA ALA A 159 6.14 -26.74 22.13
C ALA A 159 7.22 -25.97 22.93
N ARG A 160 8.49 -26.37 22.82
CA ARG A 160 9.63 -25.71 23.49
C ARG A 160 10.42 -24.77 22.57
N SER A 161 10.02 -24.63 21.31
CA SER A 161 10.72 -23.87 20.29
C SER A 161 10.09 -22.49 20.10
N ALA A 162 10.93 -21.45 19.98
CA ALA A 162 10.50 -20.09 19.69
C ALA A 162 10.37 -19.79 18.19
N HIS A 163 10.49 -20.80 17.33
CA HIS A 163 10.51 -20.62 15.88
C HIS A 163 9.09 -20.36 15.32
N PRO A 164 8.91 -19.50 14.29
CA PRO A 164 7.59 -19.25 13.69
C PRO A 164 6.88 -20.51 13.17
N VAL A 165 7.64 -21.49 12.66
CA VAL A 165 7.12 -22.81 12.25
C VAL A 165 6.59 -23.60 13.45
N ALA A 166 7.29 -23.54 14.58
CA ALA A 166 6.87 -24.18 15.82
C ALA A 166 5.52 -23.64 16.29
N ALA A 167 5.38 -22.31 16.28
CA ALA A 167 4.12 -21.64 16.61
C ALA A 167 2.98 -22.04 15.66
N ALA A 168 3.27 -22.23 14.36
CA ALA A 168 2.29 -22.70 13.39
C ALA A 168 1.82 -24.14 13.68
N ILE A 169 2.74 -25.04 13.98
CA ILE A 169 2.45 -26.45 14.30
C ILE A 169 1.68 -26.54 15.62
N SER A 170 2.15 -25.87 16.67
CA SER A 170 1.50 -25.87 18.00
C SER A 170 0.07 -25.34 17.93
N ARG A 171 -0.17 -24.23 17.21
CA ARG A 171 -1.52 -23.67 17.03
C ARG A 171 -2.45 -24.61 16.26
N HIS A 172 -1.94 -25.30 15.24
CA HIS A 172 -2.74 -26.28 14.51
C HIS A 172 -3.03 -27.53 15.36
N ALA A 173 -2.08 -27.97 16.18
CA ALA A 173 -2.24 -29.11 17.07
C ALA A 173 -3.25 -28.87 18.20
N GLN A 174 -3.35 -27.65 18.72
CA GLN A 174 -4.32 -27.29 19.77
C GLN A 174 -5.78 -27.59 19.39
N ALA A 175 -6.12 -27.58 18.10
CA ALA A 175 -7.46 -27.89 17.61
C ALA A 175 -7.72 -29.41 17.45
N LEU A 176 -6.67 -30.24 17.48
CA LEU A 176 -6.71 -31.65 17.09
C LEU A 176 -6.25 -32.61 18.21
N VAL A 177 -5.43 -32.11 19.13
CA VAL A 177 -4.76 -32.91 20.16
C VAL A 177 -5.00 -32.27 21.51
N THR A 178 -5.60 -33.02 22.43
CA THR A 178 -5.98 -32.55 23.77
C THR A 178 -4.84 -32.65 24.78
N ASP A 179 -3.92 -33.61 24.60
CA ASP A 179 -2.79 -33.83 25.51
C ASP A 179 -1.49 -34.09 24.71
N LEU A 180 -0.48 -33.26 24.98
CA LEU A 180 0.82 -33.36 24.31
C LEU A 180 1.77 -34.20 25.18
N PRO A 181 2.42 -35.23 24.61
CA PRO A 181 3.34 -36.04 25.39
C PRO A 181 4.56 -35.23 25.85
N VAL A 182 5.06 -35.56 27.05
CA VAL A 182 6.19 -34.86 27.65
C VAL A 182 7.47 -35.11 26.84
N VAL A 183 8.17 -34.03 26.50
CA VAL A 183 9.46 -34.08 25.80
C VAL A 183 10.61 -34.03 26.79
N ARG A 184 11.50 -35.02 26.72
CA ARG A 184 12.79 -35.03 27.42
C ARG A 184 13.92 -34.72 26.44
N HIS A 185 15.07 -34.27 26.96
CA HIS A 185 16.28 -34.01 26.18
C HIS A 185 16.07 -33.14 24.92
N PHE A 186 15.26 -32.09 25.03
CA PHE A 186 15.02 -31.16 23.92
C PHE A 186 16.31 -30.48 23.48
N ALA A 187 16.59 -30.52 22.17
CA ALA A 187 17.67 -29.79 21.54
C ALA A 187 17.13 -29.03 20.32
N SER A 188 17.42 -27.73 20.26
CA SER A 188 17.15 -26.89 19.09
C SER A 188 18.43 -26.77 18.26
N LEU A 189 18.32 -27.02 16.95
CA LEU A 189 19.43 -26.99 16.00
C LEU A 189 19.19 -25.84 15.00
N PRO A 190 19.82 -24.67 15.24
CA PRO A 190 19.60 -23.49 14.40
C PRO A 190 19.82 -23.76 12.91
N GLY A 191 18.82 -23.44 12.09
CA GLY A 191 18.86 -23.62 10.63
C GLY A 191 18.64 -25.06 10.15
N MET A 192 18.42 -26.03 11.04
CA MET A 192 18.18 -27.43 10.70
C MET A 192 16.83 -27.93 11.23
N GLY A 193 16.53 -27.70 12.51
CA GLY A 193 15.31 -28.20 13.13
C GLY A 193 15.38 -28.29 14.65
N ALA A 194 14.62 -29.24 15.21
CA ALA A 194 14.61 -29.56 16.63
C ALA A 194 14.47 -31.07 16.84
N GLU A 195 14.91 -31.55 17.99
CA GLU A 195 14.74 -32.93 18.41
C GLU A 195 14.44 -33.04 19.90
N GLY A 196 13.87 -34.18 20.27
CA GLY A 196 13.62 -34.53 21.66
C GLY A 196 13.21 -35.99 21.79
N GLU A 197 13.17 -36.48 23.02
CA GLU A 197 12.68 -37.80 23.34
C GLU A 197 11.22 -37.71 23.79
N VAL A 198 10.36 -38.44 23.10
CA VAL A 198 8.91 -38.49 23.35
C VAL A 198 8.51 -39.96 23.47
N GLU A 199 7.88 -40.34 24.58
CA GLU A 199 7.43 -41.73 24.82
C GLU A 199 8.54 -42.79 24.64
N GLY A 200 9.78 -42.45 25.04
CA GLY A 200 10.95 -43.34 24.91
C GLY A 200 11.52 -43.45 23.50
N ARG A 201 11.05 -42.63 22.55
CA ARG A 201 11.54 -42.60 21.16
C ARG A 201 12.16 -41.24 20.85
N ARG A 202 13.31 -41.25 20.16
CA ARG A 202 13.89 -40.02 19.60
C ARG A 202 13.02 -39.52 18.46
N VAL A 203 12.48 -38.31 18.60
CA VAL A 203 11.70 -37.60 17.59
C VAL A 203 12.53 -36.45 17.05
N ALA A 204 12.63 -36.36 15.72
CA ALA A 204 13.37 -35.33 15.01
C ALA A 204 12.43 -34.60 14.04
N ILE A 205 12.52 -33.27 14.03
CA ILE A 205 11.71 -32.38 13.20
C ILE A 205 12.65 -31.40 12.51
N GLY A 206 12.52 -31.20 11.21
CA GLY A 206 13.36 -30.23 10.53
C GLY A 206 13.26 -30.24 9.02
N ASN A 207 14.22 -29.55 8.40
CA ASN A 207 14.36 -29.52 6.95
C ASN A 207 15.09 -30.77 6.42
N GLU A 208 15.17 -30.87 5.09
CA GLU A 208 15.82 -31.99 4.39
C GLU A 208 17.29 -32.16 4.79
N ARG A 209 18.03 -31.06 4.95
CA ARG A 209 19.45 -31.09 5.39
C ARG A 209 19.63 -31.74 6.75
N TYR A 210 18.66 -31.57 7.65
CA TYR A 210 18.69 -32.22 8.96
C TYR A 210 18.47 -33.72 8.84
N PHE A 211 17.54 -34.15 7.99
CA PHE A 211 17.25 -35.56 7.78
C PHE A 211 18.43 -36.28 7.09
N GLU A 212 19.10 -35.60 6.17
CA GLU A 212 20.36 -36.08 5.58
C GLU A 212 21.45 -36.28 6.64
N SER A 213 21.64 -35.32 7.57
CA SER A 213 22.66 -35.44 8.62
C SER A 213 22.35 -36.55 9.63
N LEU A 214 21.07 -36.82 9.87
CA LEU A 214 20.61 -37.95 10.69
C LEU A 214 20.67 -39.31 9.96
N ARG A 215 20.95 -39.32 8.65
CA ARG A 215 20.87 -40.51 7.78
C ARG A 215 19.50 -41.18 7.82
N VAL A 216 18.44 -40.40 8.02
CA VAL A 216 17.06 -40.88 7.97
C VAL A 216 16.57 -40.74 6.54
N ALA A 217 16.24 -41.86 5.89
CA ALA A 217 15.77 -41.85 4.52
C ALA A 217 14.39 -41.17 4.42
N LEU A 218 14.30 -40.17 3.55
CA LEU A 218 13.02 -39.66 3.08
C LEU A 218 12.45 -40.64 2.05
N PRO A 219 11.14 -40.94 2.08
CA PRO A 219 10.50 -41.77 1.06
C PRO A 219 10.75 -41.22 -0.34
N ALA A 220 11.12 -42.10 -1.28
CA ALA A 220 11.31 -41.76 -2.68
C ALA A 220 10.74 -42.88 -3.56
N PRO A 221 9.80 -42.60 -4.48
CA PRO A 221 9.13 -41.32 -4.71
C PRO A 221 8.12 -40.96 -3.61
N TRP A 222 7.92 -39.66 -3.33
CA TRP A 222 6.90 -39.17 -2.40
C TRP A 222 5.99 -38.12 -3.04
N PRO A 223 5.01 -38.54 -3.87
CA PRO A 223 4.21 -37.65 -4.71
C PRO A 223 3.48 -36.55 -3.94
N GLN A 224 3.05 -36.83 -2.70
CA GLN A 224 2.39 -35.84 -1.85
C GLN A 224 3.35 -34.72 -1.42
N ALA A 225 4.56 -35.06 -0.97
CA ALA A 225 5.57 -34.06 -0.61
C ALA A 225 6.00 -33.27 -1.85
N ASP A 226 6.23 -33.95 -2.98
CA ASP A 226 6.64 -33.30 -4.24
C ASP A 226 5.57 -32.31 -4.75
N ARG A 227 4.29 -32.68 -4.67
CA ARG A 227 3.17 -31.78 -4.99
C ARG A 227 3.18 -30.55 -4.08
N LEU A 228 3.31 -30.74 -2.77
CA LEU A 228 3.30 -29.63 -1.79
C LEU A 228 4.51 -28.70 -1.98
N ARG A 229 5.69 -29.23 -2.32
CA ARG A 229 6.84 -28.40 -2.74
C ARG A 229 6.54 -27.63 -4.02
N GLY A 230 5.91 -28.28 -5.01
CA GLY A 230 5.49 -27.65 -6.26
C GLY A 230 4.46 -26.52 -6.08
N GLU A 231 3.66 -26.60 -5.02
CA GLU A 231 2.77 -25.53 -4.57
C GLU A 231 3.50 -24.40 -3.80
N GLY A 232 4.83 -24.46 -3.70
CA GLY A 232 5.65 -23.45 -3.04
C GLY A 232 5.56 -23.46 -1.51
N LYS A 233 5.07 -24.56 -0.91
CA LYS A 233 4.96 -24.72 0.55
C LYS A 233 6.30 -25.17 1.13
N SER A 234 6.61 -24.70 2.33
CA SER A 234 7.79 -25.17 3.07
C SER A 234 7.46 -26.46 3.78
N LEU A 235 8.25 -27.51 3.55
CA LEU A 235 8.06 -28.81 4.20
C LEU A 235 8.95 -28.94 5.44
N VAL A 236 8.35 -29.45 6.50
CA VAL A 236 9.00 -29.82 7.75
C VAL A 236 8.81 -31.31 7.93
N PHE A 237 9.90 -32.07 7.88
CA PHE A 237 9.87 -33.52 8.03
C PHE A 237 9.85 -33.91 9.49
N VAL A 238 9.18 -35.02 9.80
CA VAL A 238 9.04 -35.59 11.14
C VAL A 238 9.47 -37.05 11.10
N ALA A 239 10.38 -37.42 11.99
CA ALA A 239 10.87 -38.78 12.17
C ALA A 239 10.75 -39.20 13.63
N ALA A 240 10.49 -40.49 13.86
CA ALA A 240 10.57 -41.10 15.18
C ALA A 240 11.32 -42.43 15.10
N GLY A 241 12.22 -42.67 16.06
CA GLY A 241 12.98 -43.92 16.14
C GLY A 241 13.82 -44.21 14.89
N GLY A 242 14.31 -43.17 14.19
CA GLY A 242 15.09 -43.31 12.96
C GLY A 242 14.29 -43.57 11.69
N THR A 243 12.95 -43.51 11.75
CA THR A 243 12.07 -43.68 10.59
C THR A 243 11.27 -42.41 10.32
N THR A 244 11.14 -42.03 9.04
CA THR A 244 10.30 -40.89 8.63
C THR A 244 8.82 -41.23 8.84
N LEU A 245 8.13 -40.42 9.65
CA LEU A 245 6.70 -40.54 9.90
C LEU A 245 5.87 -39.73 8.92
N GLY A 246 6.39 -38.58 8.47
CA GLY A 246 5.65 -37.68 7.60
C GLY A 246 6.30 -36.32 7.40
N ALA A 247 5.58 -35.45 6.70
CA ALA A 247 5.93 -34.07 6.44
C ALA A 247 4.74 -33.16 6.76
N ILE A 248 5.02 -32.02 7.37
CA ILE A 248 4.06 -30.95 7.64
C ILE A 248 4.38 -29.81 6.68
N ALA A 249 3.39 -29.43 5.87
CA ALA A 249 3.53 -28.29 4.98
C ALA A 249 3.06 -27.01 5.66
N VAL A 250 3.99 -26.07 5.81
CA VAL A 250 3.70 -24.74 6.34
C VAL A 250 3.81 -23.69 5.24
N ALA A 251 2.84 -22.79 5.22
CA ALA A 251 2.82 -21.66 4.31
C ALA A 251 2.16 -20.45 4.95
N ASP A 252 2.52 -19.29 4.43
CA ASP A 252 1.86 -18.02 4.74
C ASP A 252 0.67 -17.87 3.78
N ARG A 253 -0.54 -18.01 4.30
CA ARG A 253 -1.75 -18.00 3.48
C ARG A 253 -2.10 -16.58 3.02
N PRO A 254 -2.56 -16.42 1.77
CA PRO A 254 -3.18 -15.17 1.33
C PRO A 254 -4.34 -14.75 2.23
N ARG A 255 -4.59 -13.45 2.34
CA ARG A 255 -5.78 -12.91 3.00
C ARG A 255 -7.01 -13.27 2.16
N GLU A 256 -8.11 -13.58 2.82
CA GLU A 256 -9.38 -13.95 2.17
C GLU A 256 -9.88 -12.84 1.22
N THR A 257 -9.65 -11.57 1.60
CA THR A 257 -10.04 -10.39 0.83
C THR A 257 -8.99 -9.95 -0.21
N ALA A 258 -7.85 -10.64 -0.33
CA ALA A 258 -6.78 -10.22 -1.25
C ALA A 258 -7.21 -10.28 -2.71
N ARG A 259 -7.82 -11.40 -3.13
CA ARG A 259 -8.33 -11.58 -4.50
C ARG A 259 -9.42 -10.55 -4.83
N GLU A 260 -10.40 -10.41 -3.95
CA GLU A 260 -11.47 -9.41 -4.10
C GLU A 260 -10.90 -7.99 -4.21
N THR A 261 -9.90 -7.66 -3.39
CA THR A 261 -9.23 -6.35 -3.44
C THR A 261 -8.61 -6.11 -4.81
N ILE A 262 -7.88 -7.08 -5.37
CA ILE A 262 -7.24 -6.97 -6.69
C ILE A 262 -8.29 -6.73 -7.79
N GLU A 263 -9.41 -7.46 -7.74
CA GLU A 263 -10.51 -7.29 -8.70
C GLU A 263 -11.18 -5.92 -8.60
N LEU A 264 -11.43 -5.45 -7.37
CA LEU A 264 -11.96 -4.11 -7.13
C LEU A 264 -11.00 -3.02 -7.62
N LEU A 265 -9.69 -3.16 -7.39
CA LEU A 265 -8.69 -2.23 -7.91
C LEU A 265 -8.72 -2.16 -9.45
N ARG A 266 -8.83 -3.30 -10.13
CA ARG A 266 -8.98 -3.36 -11.60
C ARG A 266 -10.23 -2.65 -12.09
N SER A 267 -11.39 -2.89 -11.46
CA SER A 267 -12.64 -2.17 -11.78
C SER A 267 -12.50 -0.65 -11.61
N GLN A 268 -11.61 -0.24 -10.72
CA GLN A 268 -11.22 1.13 -10.49
C GLN A 268 -9.98 1.49 -11.33
N HIS A 269 -9.97 1.23 -12.63
CA HIS A 269 -9.00 1.81 -13.59
C HIS A 269 -7.51 1.60 -13.24
N VAL A 270 -7.18 0.65 -12.36
CA VAL A 270 -5.81 0.18 -12.17
C VAL A 270 -5.53 -0.80 -13.30
N LYS A 271 -4.54 -0.47 -14.14
CA LYS A 271 -4.23 -1.22 -15.36
C LYS A 271 -3.44 -2.49 -15.10
N SER A 272 -2.66 -2.51 -14.02
CA SER A 272 -1.76 -3.62 -13.69
C SER A 272 -1.58 -3.71 -12.18
N VAL A 273 -1.55 -4.94 -11.68
CA VAL A 273 -1.24 -5.28 -10.29
C VAL A 273 -0.02 -6.19 -10.27
N ALA A 274 1.02 -5.79 -9.53
CA ALA A 274 2.24 -6.55 -9.37
C ALA A 274 2.45 -7.02 -7.92
N MET A 275 3.14 -8.16 -7.76
CA MET A 275 3.59 -8.66 -6.46
C MET A 275 5.12 -8.68 -6.38
N LEU A 276 5.70 -8.04 -5.37
CA LEU A 276 7.13 -8.03 -5.09
C LEU A 276 7.41 -8.85 -3.83
N THR A 277 8.40 -9.74 -3.87
CA THR A 277 8.74 -10.55 -2.70
C THR A 277 10.20 -10.98 -2.65
N GLY A 278 10.71 -11.20 -1.44
CA GLY A 278 12.01 -11.83 -1.20
C GLY A 278 11.96 -13.36 -1.22
N ASP A 279 10.76 -13.95 -1.26
CA ASP A 279 10.56 -15.40 -1.28
C ASP A 279 11.08 -16.06 -2.56
N HIS A 280 11.21 -17.38 -2.55
CA HIS A 280 11.58 -18.16 -3.72
C HIS A 280 10.51 -18.11 -4.82
N GLU A 281 10.96 -18.28 -6.06
CA GLU A 281 10.14 -18.23 -7.28
C GLU A 281 8.90 -19.13 -7.21
N GLN A 282 9.03 -20.35 -6.68
CA GLN A 282 7.94 -21.32 -6.60
C GLN A 282 6.80 -20.82 -5.69
N THR A 283 7.14 -20.27 -4.53
CA THR A 283 6.17 -19.69 -3.58
C THR A 283 5.51 -18.45 -4.17
N ALA A 284 6.29 -17.57 -4.80
CA ALA A 284 5.76 -16.38 -5.45
C ALA A 284 4.80 -16.75 -6.60
N ALA A 285 5.18 -17.70 -7.47
CA ALA A 285 4.36 -18.15 -8.59
C ALA A 285 3.07 -18.85 -8.15
N ALA A 286 3.08 -19.57 -7.04
CA ALA A 286 1.89 -20.19 -6.47
C ALA A 286 0.88 -19.13 -6.00
N ILE A 287 1.33 -18.17 -5.17
CA ILE A 287 0.47 -17.09 -4.67
C ILE A 287 0.02 -16.16 -5.81
N ALA A 288 0.90 -15.87 -6.77
CA ALA A 288 0.56 -15.06 -7.94
C ALA A 288 -0.59 -15.67 -8.74
N ARG A 289 -0.56 -16.98 -8.98
CA ARG A 289 -1.65 -17.72 -9.64
C ARG A 289 -2.91 -17.76 -8.79
N GLU A 290 -2.78 -17.98 -7.47
CA GLU A 290 -3.91 -18.00 -6.54
C GLU A 290 -4.58 -16.64 -6.38
N LEU A 291 -3.88 -15.53 -6.58
CA LEU A 291 -4.44 -14.18 -6.50
C LEU A 291 -4.72 -13.54 -7.87
N ASN A 292 -4.34 -14.22 -8.96
CA ASN A 292 -4.48 -13.76 -10.32
C ASN A 292 -3.83 -12.37 -10.55
N VAL A 293 -2.60 -12.17 -10.07
CA VAL A 293 -1.81 -10.94 -10.29
C VAL A 293 -1.21 -10.92 -11.71
N ASP A 294 -0.96 -9.72 -12.26
CA ASP A 294 -0.50 -9.55 -13.65
C ASP A 294 1.01 -9.79 -13.82
N GLU A 295 1.81 -9.35 -12.85
CA GLU A 295 3.27 -9.47 -12.83
C GLU A 295 3.73 -9.86 -11.42
N TYR A 296 4.74 -10.71 -11.29
CA TYR A 296 5.37 -10.98 -10.00
C TYR A 296 6.88 -11.01 -10.12
N HIS A 297 7.57 -10.62 -9.05
CA HIS A 297 9.02 -10.65 -8.97
C HIS A 297 9.44 -11.23 -7.62
N ALA A 298 10.15 -12.35 -7.67
CA ALA A 298 10.61 -13.08 -6.49
C ALA A 298 12.11 -12.86 -6.23
N ALA A 299 12.60 -13.40 -5.10
CA ALA A 299 13.99 -13.34 -4.68
C ALA A 299 14.61 -11.92 -4.67
N LEU A 300 13.78 -10.91 -4.40
CA LEU A 300 14.21 -9.52 -4.37
C LEU A 300 14.80 -9.15 -3.01
N LEU A 301 16.01 -8.59 -3.04
CA LEU A 301 16.56 -7.81 -1.92
C LEU A 301 15.86 -6.44 -1.84
N PRO A 302 15.87 -5.75 -0.68
CA PRO A 302 15.22 -4.44 -0.51
C PRO A 302 15.64 -3.40 -1.57
N GLU A 303 16.92 -3.35 -1.92
CA GLU A 303 17.45 -2.43 -2.94
C GLU A 303 16.90 -2.74 -4.34
N ARG A 304 16.73 -4.04 -4.63
CA ARG A 304 16.15 -4.49 -5.90
C ARG A 304 14.64 -4.24 -5.97
N LYS A 305 13.93 -4.31 -4.84
CA LYS A 305 12.52 -3.90 -4.77
C LYS A 305 12.37 -2.43 -5.15
N GLN A 306 13.21 -1.55 -4.61
CA GLN A 306 13.20 -0.13 -4.97
C GLN A 306 13.44 0.09 -6.47
N ALA A 307 14.49 -0.51 -7.03
CA ALA A 307 14.79 -0.37 -8.46
C ALA A 307 13.65 -0.90 -9.35
N MET A 308 12.97 -1.97 -8.92
CA MET A 308 11.80 -2.51 -9.62
C MET A 308 10.63 -1.52 -9.60
N VAL A 309 10.36 -0.89 -8.45
CA VAL A 309 9.33 0.15 -8.32
C VAL A 309 9.60 1.32 -9.27
N GLU A 310 10.85 1.79 -9.35
CA GLU A 310 11.25 2.87 -10.26
C GLU A 310 11.04 2.48 -11.73
N SER A 311 11.44 1.26 -12.11
CA SER A 311 11.24 0.71 -13.47
C SER A 311 9.76 0.58 -13.83
N MET A 312 8.94 0.02 -12.94
CA MET A 312 7.50 -0.14 -13.15
C MET A 312 6.79 1.22 -13.26
N ARG A 313 7.19 2.20 -12.45
CA ARG A 313 6.69 3.57 -12.52
C ARG A 313 6.98 4.21 -13.88
N ALA A 314 8.18 4.01 -14.43
CA ALA A 314 8.53 4.51 -15.76
C ALA A 314 7.70 3.87 -16.88
N ARG A 315 7.39 2.56 -16.76
CA ARG A 315 6.61 1.80 -17.76
C ARG A 315 5.10 2.06 -17.69
N HIS A 316 4.52 2.09 -16.49
CA HIS A 316 3.07 2.06 -16.28
C HIS A 316 2.48 3.39 -15.77
N GLY A 317 3.32 4.36 -15.43
CA GLY A 317 2.92 5.66 -14.89
C GLY A 317 2.81 5.64 -13.36
N ALA A 318 1.87 6.42 -12.82
CA ALA A 318 1.74 6.63 -11.38
C ALA A 318 1.51 5.31 -10.62
N LEU A 319 2.41 4.99 -9.70
CA LEU A 319 2.47 3.71 -9.00
C LEU A 319 2.23 3.85 -7.49
N MET A 320 1.38 2.97 -6.96
CA MET A 320 1.14 2.82 -5.53
C MET A 320 1.86 1.56 -5.03
N MET A 321 2.71 1.68 -4.02
CA MET A 321 3.33 0.52 -3.35
C MET A 321 2.62 0.27 -2.02
N VAL A 322 2.28 -0.98 -1.73
CA VAL A 322 1.63 -1.39 -0.48
C VAL A 322 2.52 -2.37 0.27
N GLY A 323 2.79 -2.12 1.55
CA GLY A 323 3.67 -2.95 2.37
C GLY A 323 3.37 -2.86 3.86
N ASP A 324 4.12 -3.61 4.68
CA ASP A 324 4.03 -3.57 6.14
C ASP A 324 4.85 -2.43 6.78
N GLY A 325 5.67 -1.74 5.98
CA GLY A 325 6.43 -0.55 6.37
C GLY A 325 7.79 -0.82 7.02
N VAL A 326 8.12 -2.05 7.42
CA VAL A 326 9.40 -2.35 8.08
C VAL A 326 10.47 -2.73 7.07
N ASN A 327 10.17 -3.70 6.20
CA ASN A 327 11.15 -4.19 5.21
C ASN A 327 11.04 -3.46 3.86
N ASP A 328 9.89 -2.82 3.62
CA ASP A 328 9.56 -2.20 2.34
C ASP A 328 9.67 -0.67 2.34
N ALA A 329 10.16 -0.06 3.43
CA ALA A 329 10.31 1.39 3.53
C ALA A 329 11.01 2.03 2.31
N PRO A 330 12.12 1.49 1.75
CA PRO A 330 12.74 2.04 0.55
C PRO A 330 11.83 1.99 -0.69
N ALA A 331 11.07 0.89 -0.86
CA ALA A 331 10.15 0.71 -1.97
C ALA A 331 8.91 1.61 -1.84
N LEU A 332 8.39 1.78 -0.62
CA LEU A 332 7.30 2.70 -0.31
C LEU A 332 7.69 4.16 -0.60
N ALA A 333 8.90 4.55 -0.21
CA ALA A 333 9.41 5.90 -0.46
C ALA A 333 9.61 6.23 -1.95
N ALA A 334 9.98 5.23 -2.77
CA ALA A 334 10.21 5.39 -4.20
C ALA A 334 8.92 5.44 -5.06
N ALA A 335 7.79 4.96 -4.53
CA ALA A 335 6.50 4.98 -5.22
C ALA A 335 5.95 6.41 -5.36
N ASP A 336 4.86 6.61 -6.13
CA ASP A 336 4.12 7.89 -6.16
C ASP A 336 3.18 8.05 -4.97
N VAL A 337 2.74 6.92 -4.40
CA VAL A 337 2.06 6.81 -3.11
C VAL A 337 2.52 5.52 -2.41
N GLY A 338 3.14 5.63 -1.25
CA GLY A 338 3.44 4.50 -0.37
C GLY A 338 2.32 4.28 0.64
N VAL A 339 1.79 3.06 0.71
CA VAL A 339 0.75 2.65 1.66
C VAL A 339 1.29 1.64 2.66
N ALA A 340 1.21 1.96 3.96
CA ALA A 340 1.51 1.02 5.03
C ALA A 340 0.23 0.34 5.56
N MET A 341 0.29 -0.97 5.72
CA MET A 341 -0.71 -1.80 6.41
C MET A 341 -0.46 -1.79 7.92
N GLY A 342 -1.51 -2.03 8.72
CA GLY A 342 -1.34 -2.35 10.14
C GLY A 342 -0.70 -1.25 10.99
N ALA A 343 -0.91 0.01 10.59
CA ALA A 343 -0.21 1.17 11.14
C ALA A 343 -0.46 1.44 12.64
N ALA A 344 -1.38 0.70 13.27
CA ALA A 344 -1.55 0.68 14.72
C ALA A 344 -0.40 -0.03 15.46
N GLY A 345 0.44 -0.81 14.77
CA GLY A 345 1.46 -1.69 15.37
C GLY A 345 2.92 -1.24 15.28
N SER A 346 3.26 -0.23 14.46
CA SER A 346 4.65 0.23 14.33
C SER A 346 4.77 1.70 13.89
N ASP A 347 5.36 2.54 14.73
CA ASP A 347 5.60 3.97 14.45
C ASP A 347 6.47 4.19 13.19
N ALA A 348 7.39 3.26 12.89
CA ALA A 348 8.27 3.34 11.73
C ALA A 348 7.52 3.24 10.38
N ALA A 349 6.42 2.47 10.35
CA ALA A 349 5.58 2.34 9.18
C ALA A 349 4.73 3.60 8.93
N LEU A 350 4.29 4.26 10.01
CA LEU A 350 3.58 5.55 9.94
C LEU A 350 4.50 6.69 9.45
N GLU A 351 5.75 6.72 9.89
CA GLU A 351 6.72 7.75 9.50
C GLU A 351 7.06 7.69 8.00
N THR A 352 7.15 6.50 7.42
CA THR A 352 7.60 6.33 6.02
C THR A 352 6.47 6.35 4.98
N ALA A 353 5.24 5.98 5.34
CA ALA A 353 4.13 5.89 4.39
C ALA A 353 3.42 7.21 4.14
N ASP A 354 2.92 7.42 2.91
CA ASP A 354 2.09 8.58 2.55
C ASP A 354 0.63 8.38 3.01
N VAL A 355 0.19 7.13 3.01
CA VAL A 355 -1.12 6.65 3.43
C VAL A 355 -0.94 5.47 4.37
N ALA A 356 -1.70 5.43 5.46
CA ALA A 356 -1.62 4.38 6.46
C ALA A 356 -3.01 3.78 6.70
N LEU A 357 -3.09 2.45 6.72
CA LEU A 357 -4.31 1.71 7.03
C LEU A 357 -4.29 1.34 8.52
N MET A 358 -5.30 1.77 9.26
CA MET A 358 -5.37 1.55 10.71
C MET A 358 -5.74 0.10 11.08
N SER A 359 -6.20 -0.70 10.13
CA SER A 359 -6.41 -2.13 10.28
C SER A 359 -5.79 -2.87 9.10
N ASP A 360 -5.59 -4.18 9.25
CA ASP A 360 -5.02 -5.06 8.22
C ASP A 360 -6.01 -5.45 7.10
N GLU A 361 -6.99 -4.60 6.84
CA GLU A 361 -8.04 -4.82 5.86
C GLU A 361 -7.65 -4.22 4.50
N LEU A 362 -7.29 -5.10 3.56
CA LEU A 362 -6.93 -4.72 2.19
C LEU A 362 -8.06 -4.00 1.43
N LEU A 363 -9.33 -4.25 1.78
CA LEU A 363 -10.50 -3.61 1.15
C LEU A 363 -10.53 -2.08 1.34
N LYS A 364 -9.76 -1.55 2.31
CA LYS A 364 -9.60 -0.11 2.49
C LYS A 364 -8.83 0.56 1.34
N LEU A 365 -8.02 -0.19 0.58
CA LEU A 365 -7.30 0.34 -0.58
C LEU A 365 -8.26 0.77 -1.72
N PRO A 366 -9.17 -0.10 -2.21
CA PRO A 366 -10.23 0.32 -3.13
C PRO A 366 -11.10 1.46 -2.62
N TYR A 367 -11.39 1.49 -1.31
CA TYR A 367 -12.12 2.61 -0.71
C TYR A 367 -11.33 3.93 -0.85
N ALA A 368 -10.05 3.93 -0.47
CA ALA A 368 -9.20 5.11 -0.52
C ALA A 368 -9.02 5.64 -1.95
N LEU A 369 -8.84 4.75 -2.94
CA LEU A 369 -8.77 5.11 -4.35
C LEU A 369 -10.09 5.70 -4.87
N ARG A 370 -11.22 5.07 -4.55
CA ARG A 370 -12.56 5.56 -4.92
C ARG A 370 -12.80 6.95 -4.34
N LEU A 371 -12.53 7.14 -3.05
CA LEU A 371 -12.68 8.41 -2.36
C LEU A 371 -11.81 9.49 -3.01
N SER A 372 -10.51 9.20 -3.23
CA SER A 372 -9.57 10.13 -3.83
C SER A 372 -10.03 10.60 -5.22
N ARG A 373 -10.52 9.68 -6.06
CA ARG A 373 -11.04 10.03 -7.38
C ARG A 373 -12.37 10.77 -7.33
N ALA A 374 -13.25 10.42 -6.40
CA ALA A 374 -14.49 11.15 -6.18
C ALA A 374 -14.21 12.60 -5.76
N THR A 375 -13.20 12.80 -4.90
CA THR A 375 -12.71 14.13 -4.50
C THR A 375 -12.16 14.89 -5.70
N MET A 376 -11.29 14.29 -6.52
CA MET A 376 -10.75 14.99 -7.70
C MET A 376 -11.81 15.28 -8.75
N ARG A 377 -12.83 14.43 -8.89
CA ARG A 377 -14.00 14.73 -9.74
C ARG A 377 -14.79 15.91 -9.18
N ASN A 378 -15.04 15.94 -7.87
CA ASN A 378 -15.73 17.04 -7.19
C ASN A 378 -14.97 18.36 -7.36
N VAL A 379 -13.65 18.36 -7.17
CA VAL A 379 -12.79 19.53 -7.40
C VAL A 379 -12.90 20.02 -8.84
N ARG A 380 -12.77 19.13 -9.84
CA ARG A 380 -12.90 19.50 -11.25
C ARG A 380 -14.28 20.07 -11.58
N THR A 381 -15.35 19.50 -11.04
CA THR A 381 -16.72 20.01 -11.21
C THR A 381 -16.86 21.40 -10.60
N ASN A 382 -16.38 21.61 -9.38
CA ASN A 382 -16.46 22.92 -8.71
C ASN A 382 -15.63 23.99 -9.44
N VAL A 383 -14.45 23.62 -9.94
CA VAL A 383 -13.62 24.47 -10.80
C VAL A 383 -14.37 24.85 -12.07
N ALA A 384 -14.98 23.87 -12.75
CA ALA A 384 -15.76 24.13 -13.97
C ALA A 384 -16.95 25.07 -13.68
N ILE A 385 -17.71 24.83 -12.61
CA ILE A 385 -18.82 25.72 -12.20
C ILE A 385 -18.31 27.15 -11.95
N SER A 386 -17.21 27.30 -11.19
CA SER A 386 -16.66 28.62 -10.88
C SER A 386 -16.14 29.35 -12.12
N LEU A 387 -15.50 28.65 -13.05
CA LEU A 387 -14.99 29.25 -14.29
C LEU A 387 -16.13 29.61 -15.26
N CYS A 388 -17.13 28.74 -15.42
CA CYS A 388 -18.30 29.02 -16.27
C CYS A 388 -19.08 30.24 -15.77
N LEU A 389 -19.30 30.36 -14.46
CA LEU A 389 -19.98 31.51 -13.89
C LEU A 389 -19.20 32.80 -14.13
N LYS A 390 -17.88 32.79 -13.93
CA LYS A 390 -17.04 33.96 -14.21
C LYS A 390 -17.03 34.34 -15.68
N ALA A 391 -16.95 33.37 -16.58
CA ALA A 391 -17.00 33.62 -18.02
C ALA A 391 -18.34 34.25 -18.44
N ALA A 392 -19.46 33.76 -17.89
CA ALA A 392 -20.79 34.34 -18.13
C ALA A 392 -20.88 35.79 -17.62
N PHE A 393 -20.38 36.06 -16.41
CA PHE A 393 -20.36 37.41 -15.86
C PHE A 393 -19.43 38.36 -16.61
N LEU A 394 -18.29 37.87 -17.09
CA LEU A 394 -17.38 38.65 -17.93
C LEU A 394 -18.04 39.04 -19.25
N ALA A 395 -18.74 38.12 -19.90
CA ALA A 395 -19.50 38.41 -21.12
C ALA A 395 -20.62 39.45 -20.86
N LEU A 396 -21.33 39.32 -19.74
CA LEU A 396 -22.38 40.26 -19.35
C LEU A 396 -21.82 41.66 -19.00
N ALA A 397 -20.62 41.73 -18.44
CA ALA A 397 -19.91 42.97 -18.18
C ALA A 397 -19.47 43.67 -19.48
N ILE A 398 -18.99 42.91 -20.47
CA ILE A 398 -18.66 43.44 -21.80
C ILE A 398 -19.92 43.97 -22.51
N ALA A 399 -21.06 43.29 -22.36
CA ALA A 399 -22.35 43.73 -22.87
C ALA A 399 -22.94 44.95 -22.13
N GLY A 400 -22.29 45.44 -21.06
CA GLY A 400 -22.76 46.59 -20.27
C GLY A 400 -23.93 46.29 -19.34
N MET A 401 -24.29 45.02 -19.15
CA MET A 401 -25.45 44.58 -18.37
C MET A 401 -25.07 44.12 -16.96
N ALA A 402 -23.79 43.86 -16.68
CA ALA A 402 -23.33 43.43 -15.35
C ALA A 402 -22.85 44.62 -14.49
N THR A 403 -23.27 44.61 -13.24
CA THR A 403 -22.80 45.54 -12.20
C THR A 403 -21.90 44.82 -11.21
N LEU A 404 -21.10 45.59 -10.48
CA LEU A 404 -20.18 45.05 -9.47
C LEU A 404 -20.91 44.21 -8.40
N TRP A 405 -22.07 44.67 -7.93
CA TRP A 405 -22.83 43.96 -6.90
C TRP A 405 -23.35 42.60 -7.39
N MET A 406 -23.75 42.48 -8.67
CA MET A 406 -24.21 41.20 -9.23
C MET A 406 -23.07 40.19 -9.30
N ALA A 407 -21.86 40.65 -9.68
CA ALA A 407 -20.68 39.80 -9.73
C ALA A 407 -20.29 39.28 -8.33
N VAL A 408 -20.32 40.14 -7.32
CA VAL A 408 -20.03 39.75 -5.92
C VAL A 408 -21.07 38.75 -5.42
N LEU A 409 -22.36 39.01 -5.65
CA LEU A 409 -23.44 38.10 -5.25
C LEU A 409 -23.28 36.72 -5.91
N ALA A 410 -22.92 36.69 -7.20
CA ALA A 410 -22.72 35.46 -7.93
C ALA A 410 -21.52 34.64 -7.41
N ASP A 411 -20.38 35.28 -7.11
CA ASP A 411 -19.20 34.58 -6.59
C ASP A 411 -19.42 34.05 -5.16
N MET A 412 -20.15 34.79 -4.33
CA MET A 412 -20.60 34.33 -3.01
C MET A 412 -21.59 33.16 -3.13
N GLY A 413 -22.57 33.26 -4.03
CA GLY A 413 -23.51 32.17 -4.31
C GLY A 413 -22.80 30.91 -4.81
N ALA A 414 -21.83 31.06 -5.73
CA ALA A 414 -20.99 29.97 -6.18
C ALA A 414 -20.20 29.33 -5.04
N THR A 415 -19.66 30.14 -4.13
CA THR A 415 -18.93 29.66 -2.95
C THR A 415 -19.81 28.76 -2.09
N VAL A 416 -21.07 29.14 -1.83
CA VAL A 416 -22.02 28.30 -1.09
C VAL A 416 -22.28 26.97 -1.81
N VAL A 417 -22.50 27.02 -3.13
CA VAL A 417 -22.77 25.82 -3.95
C VAL A 417 -21.58 24.86 -3.95
N VAL A 418 -20.35 25.35 -4.15
CA VAL A 418 -19.15 24.49 -4.19
C VAL A 418 -18.84 23.90 -2.82
N VAL A 419 -19.04 24.66 -1.74
CA VAL A 419 -18.87 24.17 -0.35
C VAL A 419 -19.90 23.09 -0.04
N ALA A 420 -21.18 23.33 -0.36
CA ALA A 420 -22.24 22.33 -0.17
C ALA A 420 -21.94 21.04 -0.96
N ASN A 421 -21.46 21.18 -2.21
CA ASN A 421 -21.07 20.03 -3.02
C ASN A 421 -19.85 19.30 -2.46
N ALA A 422 -18.87 20.02 -1.90
CA ALA A 422 -17.69 19.43 -1.25
C ALA A 422 -18.05 18.64 0.01
N LEU A 423 -18.98 19.15 0.84
CA LEU A 423 -19.46 18.47 2.05
C LEU A 423 -20.14 17.12 1.77
N ARG A 424 -20.61 16.87 0.54
CA ARG A 424 -21.13 15.53 0.16
C ARG A 424 -20.08 14.43 0.30
N LEU A 425 -18.79 14.76 0.23
CA LEU A 425 -17.69 13.80 0.42
C LEU A 425 -17.64 13.25 1.85
N LEU A 426 -18.20 13.97 2.84
CA LEU A 426 -18.35 13.45 4.22
C LEU A 426 -19.32 12.26 4.31
N ARG A 427 -20.19 12.08 3.32
CA ARG A 427 -21.16 10.98 3.27
C ARG A 427 -20.75 9.89 2.27
N ALA A 428 -19.60 10.04 1.60
CA ALA A 428 -19.10 9.04 0.67
C ALA A 428 -18.73 7.77 1.44
N ARG A 429 -19.45 6.68 1.13
CA ARG A 429 -19.18 5.32 1.61
C ARG A 429 -18.32 4.56 0.62
#